data_AF-A0A973EP02-F1
#
_entry.id   AF-A0A973EP02-F1
#
_cell.length_a   1.000
_cell.length_b   1.000
_cell.length_c   1.000
_cell.angle_alpha   90.00
_cell.angle_beta   90.00
_cell.angle_gamma   90.00
#
_symmetry.space_group_name_H-M   'P 1'
#
loop_
_entity.id
_entity.type
_entity.pdbx_description
1 polymer ?
#
loop_
_entity_poly.entity_id
_entity_poly.type
_entity_poly.pdbx_seq_one_letter_code
_entity_poly.pdbx_strand_id
1 'polypeptide(L)' 'AETIAGIIADEMALGVINKKTTAARLIPVPGKVAGEKASFGGLLGEATIIHVPGGDGSKGFISLGGRIPAPVHSLMN' A
#
# COMPACT_ATOMS: atom_id res chain seq x y z
N ALA A 1 8.39 -8.51 1.32
CA ALA A 1 7.03 -8.33 1.90
C ALA A 1 6.82 -6.89 2.43
N GLU A 2 7.91 -6.25 2.87
CA GLU A 2 8.01 -4.97 3.54
C GLU A 2 7.48 -3.81 2.69
N THR A 3 7.78 -3.79 1.38
CA THR A 3 7.25 -2.75 0.47
C THR A 3 5.73 -2.77 0.37
N ILE A 4 5.11 -3.96 0.31
CA ILE A 4 3.65 -4.12 0.29
C ILE A 4 3.05 -3.62 1.61
N ALA A 5 3.67 -3.99 2.74
CA ALA A 5 3.25 -3.51 4.06
C ALA A 5 3.38 -1.99 4.19
N GLY A 6 4.43 -1.39 3.61
CA GLY A 6 4.61 0.06 3.55
C GLY A 6 3.47 0.76 2.79
N ILE A 7 3.12 0.26 1.61
CA ILE A 7 2.01 0.81 0.82
C ILE A 7 0.68 0.72 1.60
N ILE A 8 0.44 -0.41 2.27
CA ILE A 8 -0.77 -0.58 3.10
C ILE A 8 -0.75 0.40 4.28
N ALA A 9 0.40 0.58 4.94
CA ALA A 9 0.53 1.51 6.06
C ALA A 9 0.23 2.95 5.64
N ASP A 10 0.68 3.38 4.46
CA ASP A 10 0.37 4.71 3.92
C ASP A 10 -1.13 4.91 3.67
N GLU A 11 -1.79 3.94 3.01
CA GLU A 11 -3.24 4.00 2.76
C GLU A 11 -4.06 3.98 4.06
N MET A 12 -3.61 3.20 5.05
CA MET A 12 -4.20 3.19 6.39
C MET A 12 -4.00 4.54 7.09
N ALA A 13 -2.81 5.13 7.04
CA ALA A 13 -2.54 6.42 7.66
C ALA A 13 -3.45 7.53 7.08
N LEU A 14 -3.64 7.54 5.76
CA LEU A 14 -4.59 8.47 5.10
C LEU A 14 -6.02 8.27 5.60
N GLY A 15 -6.49 7.02 5.72
CA GLY A 15 -7.83 6.72 6.22
C GLY A 15 -8.03 7.11 7.68
N VAL A 16 -7.06 6.74 8.53
CA VAL A 16 -7.09 6.99 9.98
C VAL A 16 -7.07 8.50 10.28
N ILE A 17 -6.19 9.27 9.63
CA ILE A 17 -6.08 10.72 9.86
C ILE A 17 -7.31 11.46 9.34
N ASN A 18 -7.86 11.05 8.20
CA ASN A 18 -8.98 11.76 7.56
C ASN A 18 -10.36 11.20 7.91
N LYS A 19 -10.45 10.23 8.84
CA LYS A 19 -11.70 9.54 9.19
C LYS A 19 -12.43 8.97 7.96
N LYS A 20 -11.66 8.41 7.02
CA LYS A 20 -12.19 7.78 5.80
C LYS A 20 -11.94 6.28 5.84
N THR A 21 -12.91 5.53 5.35
CA THR A 21 -12.70 4.11 5.04
C THR A 21 -11.87 4.02 3.78
N THR A 22 -10.61 3.64 3.94
CA THR A 22 -9.67 3.39 2.85
C THR A 22 -9.40 1.90 2.68
N ALA A 23 -8.98 1.49 1.49
CA ALA A 23 -8.64 0.10 1.21
C ALA A 23 -7.58 0.03 0.11
N ALA A 24 -6.59 -0.86 0.30
CA ALA A 24 -5.59 -1.17 -0.71
C ALA A 24 -5.83 -2.57 -1.27
N ARG A 25 -5.89 -2.71 -2.60
CA ARG A 25 -5.83 -3.99 -3.30
C ARG A 25 -4.56 -4.03 -4.13
N LEU A 26 -3.57 -4.78 -3.65
CA LEU A 26 -2.27 -4.92 -4.29
C LEU A 26 -2.15 -6.30 -4.93
N ILE A 27 -1.67 -6.35 -6.18
CA ILE A 27 -1.50 -7.59 -6.93
C ILE A 27 -0.05 -7.65 -7.42
N PRO A 28 0.85 -8.33 -6.67
CA PRO A 28 2.18 -8.64 -7.16
C PRO A 28 2.08 -9.65 -8.30
N VAL A 29 2.82 -9.41 -9.39
CA VAL A 29 2.83 -10.29 -10.56
C VAL A 29 4.26 -10.79 -10.79
N PRO A 30 4.63 -11.94 -10.21
CA PRO A 30 6.00 -12.46 -10.31
C PRO A 30 6.41 -12.69 -11.76
N GLY A 31 7.66 -12.34 -12.09
CA GLY A 31 8.23 -12.55 -13.43
C GLY A 31 7.83 -11.50 -14.47
N LYS A 32 7.12 -10.43 -14.09
CA LYS A 32 6.79 -9.30 -14.97
C LYS A 32 7.35 -7.99 -14.44
N VAL A 33 7.54 -7.02 -15.33
CA VAL A 33 8.00 -5.67 -15.00
C VAL A 33 6.95 -4.59 -15.27
N ALA A 34 7.22 -3.37 -14.81
CA ALA A 34 6.36 -2.22 -15.05
C ALA A 34 6.14 -1.98 -16.55
N GLY A 35 4.91 -1.63 -16.93
CA GLY A 35 4.48 -1.46 -18.31
C GLY A 35 3.93 -2.74 -18.96
N GLU A 36 4.25 -3.92 -18.44
CA GLU A 36 3.60 -5.17 -18.87
C GLU A 36 2.15 -5.28 -18.35
N LYS A 37 1.38 -6.21 -18.91
CA LYS A 37 0.00 -6.49 -18.50
C LYS A 37 -0.13 -7.72 -17.61
N ALA A 38 -0.89 -7.60 -16.54
CA ALA A 38 -1.38 -8.71 -15.73
C ALA A 38 -2.77 -9.13 -16.24
N SER A 39 -2.92 -10.38 -16.68
CA SER A 39 -4.22 -10.92 -17.11
C SER A 39 -4.81 -11.78 -16.01
N PHE A 40 -6.05 -11.49 -15.63
CA PHE A 40 -6.79 -12.21 -14.59
C PHE A 40 -7.82 -13.18 -15.17
N GLY A 41 -7.95 -13.22 -16.50
CA GLY A 41 -8.84 -14.08 -17.25
C GLY A 41 -10.29 -13.58 -17.35
N GLY A 42 -10.98 -13.99 -18.42
CA GLY A 42 -12.43 -13.86 -18.62
C GLY A 42 -13.04 -12.53 -18.16
N LEU A 43 -13.91 -12.61 -17.15
CA LEU A 43 -14.67 -11.50 -16.57
C LEU A 43 -13.81 -10.52 -15.74
N LEU A 44 -12.65 -10.95 -15.25
CA LEU A 44 -11.80 -10.17 -14.34
C LEU A 44 -10.86 -9.20 -15.08
N GLY A 45 -10.72 -9.37 -16.40
CA GLY A 45 -9.99 -8.46 -17.27
C GLY A 45 -8.47 -8.50 -17.10
N GLU A 46 -7.84 -7.36 -17.40
CA GLU A 46 -6.39 -7.17 -17.33
C GLU A 46 -6.05 -5.78 -16.73
N ALA A 47 -4.87 -5.65 -16.16
CA ALA A 47 -4.36 -4.38 -15.64
C ALA A 47 -2.89 -4.17 -16.04
N THR A 48 -2.53 -2.92 -16.32
CA THR A 48 -1.14 -2.53 -16.57
C THR A 48 -0.39 -2.49 -15.24
N ILE A 49 0.78 -3.12 -15.20
CA ILE A 49 1.65 -3.14 -14.03
C ILE A 49 2.32 -1.77 -13.90
N ILE A 50 2.12 -1.12 -12.75
CA ILE A 50 2.74 0.16 -12.44
C ILE A 50 4.11 -0.01 -11.82
N HIS A 51 4.98 0.98 -12.01
CA HIS A 51 6.27 1.03 -11.33
C HIS A 51 6.05 1.26 -9.83
N VAL A 52 6.74 0.47 -9.00
CA VAL A 52 6.85 0.72 -7.56
C VAL A 52 8.14 1.50 -7.34
N PRO A 53 8.09 2.71 -6.75
CA PRO A 53 9.28 3.51 -6.47
C PRO A 53 10.34 2.69 -5.74
N GLY A 54 11.59 2.77 -6.20
CA GLY A 54 12.71 2.03 -5.63
C GLY A 54 13.11 2.51 -4.23
N GLY A 55 13.70 1.61 -3.43
CA GLY A 55 14.33 1.91 -2.13
C GLY A 55 14.13 0.82 -1.08
N ASP A 56 14.93 0.89 -0.02
CA ASP A 56 14.93 0.04 1.18
C ASP A 56 14.23 0.70 2.38
N GLY A 57 13.60 1.87 2.16
CA GLY A 57 12.94 2.68 3.19
C GLY A 57 11.82 1.94 3.95
N SER A 58 11.05 1.08 3.29
CA SER A 58 9.98 0.33 3.97
C SER A 58 10.52 -0.71 4.95
N LYS A 59 11.71 -1.27 4.73
CA LYS A 59 12.23 -2.36 5.57
C LYS A 59 12.49 -1.88 7.00
N GLY A 60 13.15 -0.73 7.15
CA GLY A 60 13.44 -0.15 8.45
C GLY A 60 12.16 0.18 9.22
N PHE A 61 11.22 0.87 8.57
CA PHE A 61 9.96 1.28 9.20
C PHE A 61 9.07 0.09 9.58
N ILE A 62 8.85 -0.85 8.67
CA ILE A 62 7.97 -2.01 8.92
C ILE A 62 8.55 -2.94 9.98
N SER A 63 9.88 -3.07 10.07
CA SER A 63 10.52 -3.92 11.08
C SER A 63 10.39 -3.39 12.52
N LEU A 64 10.02 -2.11 12.72
CA LEU A 64 9.78 -1.56 14.05
C LEU A 64 8.63 -2.28 14.77
N GLY A 65 7.64 -2.77 14.03
CA GLY A 65 6.46 -3.42 14.58
C GLY A 65 5.70 -2.54 15.58
N GLY A 66 4.93 -3.18 16.47
CA GLY A 66 4.18 -2.49 17.53
C GLY A 66 2.82 -1.95 17.10
N ARG A 67 2.37 -0.87 17.74
CA ARG A 67 1.04 -0.24 17.50
C ARG A 67 1.21 1.24 17.22
N ILE A 68 0.63 1.72 16.12
CA ILE A 68 0.47 3.15 15.87
C ILE A 68 -0.69 3.65 16.74
N PRO A 69 -0.47 4.62 17.65
CA PRO A 69 -1.51 5.11 18.54
C PRO A 69 -2.57 5.91 17.78
N ALA A 70 -3.73 6.11 18.41
CA ALA A 70 -4.81 6.90 17.83
C ALA A 70 -4.37 8.37 17.60
N PRO A 71 -4.89 9.04 16.54
CA PRO A 71 -4.58 10.44 16.28
C PRO A 71 -4.98 11.36 17.45
N VAL A 72 -4.21 12.41 17.69
CA VAL A 72 -4.55 13.44 18.68
C VAL A 72 -5.69 14.31 18.16
N HIS A 73 -6.81 14.31 18.85
CA HIS A 73 -8.03 15.01 18.42
C HIS A 73 -8.06 16.50 18.83
N SER A 74 -7.20 16.93 19.78
CA SER A 74 -7.22 18.28 20.37
C SER A 74 -6.65 19.40 19.51
N LEU A 75 -6.19 19.08 18.29
CA LEU A 75 -5.65 20.02 17.30
C LEU A 75 -6.62 20.28 16.14
N MET A 76 -7.85 19.76 16.21
CA MET A 76 -8.89 19.96 15.19
C MET A 76 -9.89 21.07 15.59
N ASN A 77 -9.44 22.04 16.40
CA ASN A 77 -10.26 23.12 16.95
C ASN A 77 -10.21 24.36 16.06
#